data_AF-A0A9X5XBY0-F1
#
_entry.id   AF-A0A9X5XBY0-F1
#
_cell.length_a   1.000
_cell.length_b   1.000
_cell.length_c   1.000
_cell.angle_alpha   90.00
_cell.angle_beta   90.00
_cell.angle_gamma   90.00
#
_symmetry.space_group_name_H-M   'P 1'
#
loop_
_entity.id
_entity.type
_entity.pdbx_description
1 polymer ?
#
loop_
_entity_poly.entity_id
_entity_poly.type
_entity_poly.pdbx_seq_one_letter_code
_entity_poly.pdbx_strand_id
1 'polypeptide(L)'
;CGSTGAGSGEVARPGADLAGTCDVYAGLPLQFEPGTEWNYSVSTNVLGRLIEVVSGQDLDVFLAERIFGPLGMTDAGFCVTDEQAGRLAELYGEDAEGRITPIAGLPLHGRPRFLSGSGGMVASAYDYHRFMEMLRRRGELDGVRLLKPETVDTMAANHLPGGVDRRTFGSALH
;
A
#
# COMPACT_ATOMS: atom_id res chain seq x y z
N CYS A 1 -26.13 13.95 0.24
CA CYS A 1 -25.29 14.58 1.27
C CYS A 1 -24.81 13.45 2.17
N GLY A 2 -23.71 12.79 1.79
CA GLY A 2 -23.24 11.54 2.41
C GLY A 2 -21.81 11.73 2.87
N SER A 3 -21.59 11.53 4.16
CA SER A 3 -20.34 11.67 4.88
C SER A 3 -19.26 10.74 4.32
N THR A 4 -18.22 11.33 3.74
CA THR A 4 -16.91 10.70 3.57
C THR A 4 -16.26 10.54 4.95
N GLY A 5 -16.44 9.37 5.56
CA GLY A 5 -15.55 8.88 6.61
C GLY A 5 -14.26 8.35 5.99
N ALA A 6 -13.49 9.24 5.36
CA ALA A 6 -12.10 8.97 5.03
C ALA A 6 -11.26 9.70 6.08
N GLY A 7 -10.51 8.94 6.88
CA GLY A 7 -9.47 9.52 7.72
C GLY A 7 -8.62 10.48 6.91
N SER A 8 -8.35 11.64 7.48
CA SER A 8 -7.46 12.66 6.96
C SER A 8 -6.15 12.05 6.42
N GLY A 9 -6.01 11.97 5.10
CA GLY A 9 -4.76 11.47 4.51
C GLY A 9 -4.75 11.37 3.00
N GLU A 10 -5.76 10.80 2.36
CA GLU A 10 -5.69 10.48 0.94
C GLU A 10 -6.50 11.48 0.09
N VAL A 11 -5.87 12.61 -0.26
CA VAL A 11 -6.43 13.55 -1.26
C VAL A 11 -6.16 13.00 -2.66
N ALA A 12 -6.88 11.93 -3.05
CA ALA A 12 -6.91 11.49 -4.44
C ALA A 12 -7.97 12.32 -5.20
N ARG A 13 -7.57 12.98 -6.30
CA ARG A 13 -8.54 13.69 -7.15
C ARG A 13 -9.42 12.66 -7.88
N PRO A 14 -10.76 12.81 -7.89
CA PRO A 14 -11.63 11.92 -8.63
C PRO A 14 -11.20 11.78 -10.09
N GLY A 15 -10.96 10.55 -10.52
CA GLY A 15 -10.54 10.24 -11.88
C GLY A 15 -9.07 10.52 -12.21
N ALA A 16 -8.22 10.91 -11.25
CA ALA A 16 -6.77 10.97 -11.45
C ALA A 16 -6.14 9.57 -11.38
N ASP A 17 -5.00 9.38 -12.05
CA ASP A 17 -4.10 8.26 -11.83
C ASP A 17 -3.06 8.60 -10.75
N LEU A 18 -2.09 7.72 -10.52
CA LEU A 18 -1.05 7.91 -9.49
C LEU A 18 -0.19 9.15 -9.77
N ALA A 19 0.14 9.40 -11.04
CA ALA A 19 0.90 10.56 -11.47
C ALA A 19 0.13 11.86 -11.20
N GLY A 20 -1.11 11.96 -11.67
CA GLY A 20 -1.95 13.13 -11.47
C GLY A 20 -2.26 13.38 -9.99
N THR A 21 -2.31 12.34 -9.17
CA THR A 21 -2.45 12.47 -7.70
C THR A 21 -1.16 13.01 -7.06
N CYS A 22 0.01 12.54 -7.49
CA CYS A 22 1.29 13.08 -7.02
C CYS A 22 1.51 14.54 -7.42
N ASP A 23 1.02 14.98 -8.59
CA ASP A 23 1.04 16.40 -8.99
C ASP A 23 0.25 17.28 -8.01
N VAL A 24 -0.82 16.76 -7.41
CA VAL A 24 -1.55 17.47 -6.36
C VAL A 24 -0.70 17.58 -5.11
N TYR A 25 -0.10 16.48 -4.67
CA TYR A 25 0.75 16.47 -3.49
C TYR A 25 1.91 17.46 -3.61
N ALA A 26 2.53 17.55 -4.79
CA ALA A 26 3.62 18.47 -5.07
C ALA A 26 3.21 19.96 -4.95
N GLY A 27 1.92 20.27 -5.08
CA GLY A 27 1.38 21.62 -4.90
C GLY A 27 0.99 21.96 -3.45
N LEU A 28 1.07 21.00 -2.52
CA LEU A 28 0.72 21.20 -1.11
C LEU A 28 1.98 21.50 -0.26
N PRO A 29 1.87 22.29 0.82
CA PRO A 29 2.97 22.50 1.74
C PRO A 29 3.27 21.21 2.53
N LEU A 30 4.54 21.00 2.87
CA LEU A 30 4.95 19.96 3.83
C LEU A 30 4.53 20.36 5.25
N GLN A 31 4.18 19.38 6.08
CA GLN A 31 3.86 19.60 7.49
C GLN A 31 5.10 19.97 8.32
N PHE A 32 6.28 19.47 7.92
CA PHE A 32 7.57 19.71 8.55
C PHE A 32 8.70 19.46 7.53
N GLU A 33 9.90 19.93 7.83
CA GLU A 33 11.07 19.73 6.98
C GLU A 33 11.45 18.24 6.88
N PRO A 34 11.80 17.71 5.68
CA PRO A 34 12.15 16.31 5.53
C PRO A 34 13.27 15.87 6.48
N GLY A 35 13.02 14.81 7.25
CA GLY A 35 13.99 14.23 8.18
C GLY A 35 14.03 14.85 9.57
N THR A 36 13.20 15.85 9.88
CA THR A 36 13.13 16.44 11.24
C THR A 36 12.09 15.76 12.14
N GLU A 37 11.03 15.20 11.56
CA GLU A 37 9.95 14.51 12.27
C GLU A 37 9.45 13.30 11.46
N TRP A 38 8.63 12.46 12.09
CA TRP A 38 7.96 11.32 11.46
C TRP A 38 6.44 11.45 11.51
N ASN A 39 5.76 11.22 10.39
CA ASN A 39 4.30 11.09 10.33
C ASN A 39 3.90 10.03 9.29
N TYR A 40 2.84 9.26 9.59
CA TYR A 40 2.24 8.35 8.63
C TYR A 40 1.56 9.17 7.53
N SER A 41 1.87 8.89 6.27
CA SER A 41 1.56 9.81 5.17
C SER A 41 1.38 9.12 3.83
N VAL A 42 0.97 9.90 2.82
CA VAL A 42 0.88 9.52 1.41
C VAL A 42 2.25 9.31 0.73
N SER A 43 3.35 9.34 1.48
CA SER A 43 4.70 9.14 0.95
C SER A 43 4.85 7.81 0.19
N THR A 44 4.09 6.77 0.56
CA THR A 44 4.10 5.49 -0.18
C THR A 44 3.46 5.61 -1.57
N ASN A 45 2.52 6.54 -1.80
CA ASN A 45 2.04 6.85 -3.16
C ASN A 45 3.14 7.51 -3.99
N VAL A 46 3.93 8.41 -3.39
CA VAL A 46 5.09 9.02 -4.05
C VAL A 46 6.14 7.94 -4.39
N LEU A 47 6.37 6.97 -3.50
CA LEU A 47 7.24 5.82 -3.78
C LEU A 47 6.69 4.96 -4.93
N GLY A 48 5.38 4.69 -4.95
CA GLY A 48 4.73 4.01 -6.07
C GLY A 48 4.96 4.77 -7.39
N ARG A 49 4.82 6.09 -7.38
CA ARG A 49 5.07 6.91 -8.57
C ARG A 49 6.53 6.87 -9.00
N LEU A 50 7.46 6.86 -8.05
CA LEU A 50 8.89 6.71 -8.34
C LEU A 50 9.18 5.38 -9.04
N ILE A 51 8.54 4.29 -8.59
CA ILE A 51 8.63 2.98 -9.25
C ILE A 51 8.16 3.08 -10.70
N GLU A 52 7.01 3.71 -10.98
CA GLU A 52 6.51 3.88 -12.34
C GLU A 52 7.48 4.64 -13.24
N VAL A 53 8.03 5.75 -12.74
CA VAL A 53 8.97 6.59 -13.49
C VAL A 53 10.27 5.84 -13.80
N VAL A 54 10.83 5.13 -12.82
CA VAL A 54 12.12 4.45 -12.97
C VAL A 54 12.00 3.16 -13.80
N SER A 55 10.92 2.41 -13.63
CA SER A 55 10.70 1.17 -14.36
C SER A 55 10.11 1.39 -15.76
N GLY A 56 9.41 2.51 -15.99
CA GLY A 56 8.62 2.74 -17.20
C GLY A 56 7.36 1.88 -17.27
N GLN A 57 6.95 1.24 -16.17
CA GLN A 57 5.78 0.37 -16.08
C GLN A 57 4.73 0.98 -15.15
N ASP A 58 3.45 0.68 -15.40
CA ASP A 58 2.41 0.96 -14.43
C ASP A 58 2.64 0.12 -13.15
N LEU A 59 2.25 0.66 -11.99
CA LEU A 59 2.59 0.06 -10.70
C LEU A 59 2.10 -1.39 -10.54
N ASP A 60 0.90 -1.70 -11.04
CA ASP A 60 0.31 -3.04 -11.00
C ASP A 60 1.11 -4.05 -11.83
N VAL A 61 1.55 -3.65 -13.03
CA VAL A 61 2.40 -4.45 -13.91
C VAL A 61 3.74 -4.73 -13.24
N PHE A 62 4.39 -3.69 -12.69
CA PHE A 62 5.67 -3.86 -12.00
C PHE A 62 5.56 -4.84 -10.83
N LEU A 63 4.55 -4.68 -9.97
CA LEU A 63 4.37 -5.55 -8.81
C LEU A 63 4.03 -6.99 -9.22
N ALA A 64 3.20 -7.17 -10.25
CA ALA A 64 2.87 -8.48 -10.79
C ALA A 64 4.11 -9.20 -11.33
N GLU A 65 4.95 -8.53 -12.12
CA GLU A 65 6.12 -9.14 -12.75
C GLU A 65 7.30 -9.34 -11.80
N ARG A 66 7.51 -8.39 -10.87
CA ARG A 66 8.72 -8.35 -10.05
C ARG A 66 8.53 -8.98 -8.67
N ILE A 67 7.30 -9.12 -8.20
CA ILE A 67 6.99 -9.61 -6.86
C ILE A 67 5.99 -10.76 -6.90
N PHE A 68 4.76 -10.52 -7.37
CA PHE A 68 3.68 -11.49 -7.20
C PHE A 68 3.89 -12.75 -8.03
N GLY A 69 4.21 -12.61 -9.32
CA GLY A 69 4.49 -13.73 -10.23
C GLY A 69 5.65 -14.60 -9.73
N PRO A 70 6.85 -14.02 -9.47
CA PRO A 70 7.98 -14.78 -8.93
C PRO A 70 7.69 -15.47 -7.59
N LEU A 71 6.86 -14.87 -6.74
CA LEU A 71 6.44 -15.48 -5.48
C LEU A 71 5.22 -16.39 -5.64
N GLY A 72 4.61 -16.54 -6.80
CA GLY A 72 3.39 -17.34 -6.98
C GLY A 72 2.19 -16.83 -6.19
N MET A 73 2.07 -15.50 -6.02
CA MET A 73 0.93 -14.83 -5.37
C MET A 73 -0.15 -14.53 -6.42
N THR A 74 -0.98 -15.51 -6.75
CA THR A 74 -1.91 -15.44 -7.90
C THR A 74 -3.20 -14.68 -7.62
N ASP A 75 -3.52 -14.44 -6.35
CA ASP A 75 -4.69 -13.67 -5.90
C ASP A 75 -4.34 -12.21 -5.54
N ALA A 76 -3.07 -11.82 -5.63
CA ALA A 76 -2.58 -10.51 -5.26
C ALA A 76 -2.71 -9.50 -6.42
N GLY A 77 -3.37 -8.37 -6.18
CA GLY A 77 -3.50 -7.31 -7.18
C GLY A 77 -4.39 -6.16 -6.76
N PHE A 78 -4.62 -5.23 -7.69
CA PHE A 78 -5.50 -4.06 -7.52
C PHE A 78 -6.94 -4.30 -7.98
N CYS A 79 -7.22 -5.44 -8.60
CA CYS A 79 -8.54 -5.84 -9.03
C CYS A 79 -8.70 -7.36 -8.92
N VAL A 80 -9.94 -7.82 -8.79
CA VAL A 80 -10.28 -9.24 -8.79
C VAL A 80 -10.75 -9.68 -10.17
N THR A 81 -10.45 -10.92 -10.54
CA THR A 81 -11.08 -11.60 -11.68
C THR A 81 -12.49 -12.06 -11.31
N ASP A 82 -13.29 -12.40 -12.33
CA ASP A 82 -14.62 -12.97 -12.11
C ASP A 82 -14.58 -14.28 -11.30
N GLU A 83 -13.52 -15.08 -11.46
CA GLU A 83 -13.30 -16.30 -10.68
C GLU A 83 -12.97 -16.01 -9.21
N GLN A 84 -12.23 -14.93 -8.94
CA GLN A 84 -11.86 -14.51 -7.59
C GLN A 84 -13.01 -13.83 -6.84
N ALA A 85 -13.92 -13.16 -7.56
CA ALA A 85 -15.02 -12.41 -6.98
C ALA A 85 -15.85 -13.22 -5.98
N GLY A 86 -16.08 -14.51 -6.27
CA GLY A 86 -16.85 -15.41 -5.39
C GLY A 86 -16.16 -15.76 -4.07
N ARG A 87 -14.87 -15.46 -3.91
CA ARG A 87 -14.08 -15.69 -2.68
C ARG A 87 -13.73 -14.41 -1.94
N LEU A 88 -14.16 -13.24 -2.42
CA LEU A 88 -13.91 -11.96 -1.75
C LEU A 88 -14.67 -11.93 -0.41
N ALA A 89 -13.96 -11.60 0.67
CA ALA A 89 -14.57 -11.52 1.98
C ALA A 89 -15.46 -10.27 2.10
N GLU A 90 -16.64 -10.44 2.70
CA GLU A 90 -17.54 -9.34 3.05
C GLU A 90 -16.90 -8.42 4.10
N LEU A 91 -16.98 -7.11 3.89
CA LEU A 91 -16.53 -6.15 4.89
C LEU A 91 -17.68 -5.78 5.82
N TYR A 92 -17.36 -5.60 7.10
CA TYR A 92 -18.33 -5.20 8.10
C TYR A 92 -17.88 -3.90 8.77
N GLY A 93 -18.84 -3.03 9.08
CA GLY A 93 -18.65 -1.80 9.81
C GLY A 93 -19.75 -1.60 10.85
N GLU A 94 -19.55 -0.63 11.72
CA GLU A 94 -20.52 -0.24 12.72
C GLU A 94 -21.53 0.76 12.11
N ASP A 95 -22.83 0.48 12.29
CA ASP A 95 -23.89 1.42 11.90
C ASP A 95 -24.13 2.50 12.98
N ALA A 96 -25.06 3.43 12.72
CA ALA A 96 -25.37 4.52 13.63
C ALA A 96 -25.89 4.07 15.00
N GLU A 97 -26.37 2.82 15.11
CA GLU A 97 -26.87 2.23 16.35
C GLU A 97 -25.86 1.28 17.02
N GLY A 98 -24.61 1.22 16.53
CA GLY A 98 -23.55 0.40 17.11
C GLY A 98 -23.57 -1.07 16.66
N ARG A 99 -24.35 -1.42 15.62
CA ARG A 99 -24.46 -2.81 15.14
C ARG A 99 -23.45 -3.07 14.04
N ILE A 100 -22.89 -4.28 14.03
CA ILE A 100 -21.99 -4.74 12.97
C ILE A 100 -22.81 -5.18 11.76
N THR A 101 -22.67 -4.47 10.65
CA THR A 101 -23.43 -4.69 9.41
C THR A 101 -22.50 -4.69 8.20
N PRO A 102 -22.87 -5.37 7.09
CA PRO A 102 -22.09 -5.32 5.86
C PRO A 102 -21.93 -3.88 5.35
N ILE A 103 -20.73 -3.54 4.90
CA ILE A 103 -20.40 -2.25 4.27
C ILE A 103 -19.79 -2.47 2.89
N ALA A 104 -19.95 -1.47 2.02
CA ALA A 104 -19.33 -1.52 0.70
C ALA A 104 -17.79 -1.63 0.81
N GLY A 105 -17.23 -2.63 0.14
CA GLY A 105 -15.79 -2.80 0.00
C GLY A 105 -15.16 -1.88 -1.03
N LEU A 106 -13.87 -2.11 -1.28
CA LEU A 106 -13.15 -1.45 -2.37
C LEU A 106 -13.78 -1.83 -3.73
N PRO A 107 -13.85 -0.91 -4.71
CA PRO A 107 -14.32 -1.21 -6.06
C PRO A 107 -13.24 -1.99 -6.82
N LEU A 108 -13.19 -3.31 -6.61
CA LEU A 108 -12.14 -4.19 -7.12
C LEU A 108 -12.49 -4.83 -8.49
N HIS A 109 -13.67 -4.53 -9.04
CA HIS A 109 -14.05 -4.99 -10.37
C HIS A 109 -13.53 -4.03 -11.44
N GLY A 110 -12.73 -4.57 -12.36
CA GLY A 110 -12.04 -3.77 -13.37
C GLY A 110 -10.79 -3.08 -12.81
N ARG A 111 -9.87 -2.73 -13.71
CA ARG A 111 -8.60 -2.11 -13.35
C ARG A 111 -8.83 -0.68 -12.84
N PRO A 112 -8.46 -0.34 -11.59
CA PRO A 112 -8.61 1.03 -11.10
C PRO A 112 -7.63 1.96 -11.82
N ARG A 113 -8.07 3.20 -12.09
CA ARG A 113 -7.21 4.23 -12.67
C ARG A 113 -6.13 4.70 -11.69
N PHE A 114 -6.47 4.77 -10.41
CA PHE A 114 -5.55 5.13 -9.34
C PHE A 114 -4.99 3.87 -8.68
N LEU A 115 -3.74 3.55 -9.01
CA LEU A 115 -2.97 2.47 -8.39
C LEU A 115 -2.25 3.03 -7.16
N SER A 116 -2.91 3.02 -6.00
CA SER A 116 -2.34 3.58 -4.78
C SER A 116 -1.16 2.73 -4.29
N GLY A 117 -0.03 3.37 -4.00
CA GLY A 117 1.09 2.73 -3.32
C GLY A 117 0.83 2.52 -1.82
N SER A 118 -0.18 3.20 -1.26
CA SER A 118 -0.49 3.21 0.18
C SER A 118 -1.60 2.24 0.58
N GLY A 119 -2.31 1.65 -0.39
CA GLY A 119 -3.44 0.74 -0.14
C GLY A 119 -4.19 0.39 -1.42
N GLY A 120 -5.35 -0.27 -1.28
CA GLY A 120 -6.23 -0.57 -2.42
C GLY A 120 -6.01 -1.92 -3.10
N MET A 121 -5.05 -2.72 -2.62
CA MET A 121 -4.84 -4.08 -3.09
C MET A 121 -5.65 -5.11 -2.30
N VAL A 122 -5.89 -6.24 -2.94
CA VAL A 122 -6.35 -7.48 -2.32
C VAL A 122 -5.34 -8.59 -2.54
N ALA A 123 -5.35 -9.56 -1.63
CA ALA A 123 -4.58 -10.79 -1.71
C ALA A 123 -5.27 -11.87 -0.87
N SER A 124 -4.99 -13.14 -1.16
CA SER A 124 -5.38 -14.23 -0.28
C SER A 124 -4.48 -14.28 0.97
N ALA A 125 -4.94 -14.93 2.04
CA ALA A 125 -4.10 -15.20 3.21
C ALA A 125 -2.84 -16.02 2.83
N TYR A 126 -2.97 -16.91 1.84
CA TYR A 126 -1.85 -17.72 1.35
C TYR A 126 -0.82 -16.86 0.60
N ASP A 127 -1.25 -15.94 -0.24
CA ASP A 127 -0.36 -15.00 -0.94
C ASP A 127 0.42 -14.13 0.04
N TYR A 128 -0.27 -13.58 1.03
CA TYR A 128 0.39 -12.77 2.06
C TYR A 128 1.36 -13.60 2.91
N HIS A 129 1.02 -14.86 3.19
CA HIS A 129 1.93 -15.81 3.84
C HIS A 129 3.21 -16.03 3.01
N ARG A 130 3.10 -16.20 1.70
CA ARG A 130 4.28 -16.36 0.80
C ARG A 130 5.17 -15.12 0.83
N PHE A 131 4.59 -13.91 0.77
CA PHE A 131 5.35 -12.68 0.92
C PHE A 131 6.08 -12.60 2.28
N MET A 132 5.38 -12.91 3.37
CA MET A 132 5.99 -12.93 4.71
C MET A 132 7.09 -13.99 4.84
N GLU A 133 6.91 -15.16 4.24
CA GLU A 133 7.90 -16.23 4.27
C GLU A 133 9.15 -15.87 3.48
N MET A 134 9.03 -15.18 2.33
CA MET A 134 10.16 -14.62 1.60
C MET A 134 10.98 -13.66 2.47
N LEU A 135 10.31 -12.77 3.23
CA LEU A 135 11.00 -11.89 4.18
C LEU A 135 11.64 -12.66 5.34
N ARG A 136 10.92 -13.61 5.94
CA ARG A 136 11.42 -14.45 7.05
C ARG A 136 12.66 -15.26 6.65
N ARG A 137 12.71 -15.73 5.40
CA ARG A 137 13.84 -16.43 4.78
C ARG A 137 14.89 -15.49 4.19
N ARG A 138 14.86 -14.22 4.56
CA ARG A 138 15.86 -13.21 4.20
C ARG A 138 15.99 -13.02 2.68
N GLY A 139 14.84 -12.88 2.02
CA GLY A 139 14.74 -12.42 0.64
C GLY A 139 14.53 -13.52 -0.40
N GLU A 140 14.31 -14.76 0.02
CA GLU A 140 14.15 -15.90 -0.90
C GLU A 140 13.03 -16.84 -0.46
N LEU A 141 12.26 -17.34 -1.43
CA LEU A 141 11.24 -18.36 -1.24
C LEU A 141 11.25 -19.31 -2.43
N ASP A 142 11.19 -20.62 -2.17
CA ASP A 142 11.08 -21.66 -3.19
C ASP A 142 12.14 -21.54 -4.31
N GLY A 143 13.37 -21.12 -3.97
CA GLY A 143 14.47 -20.92 -4.92
C GLY A 143 14.43 -19.58 -5.68
N VAL A 144 13.41 -18.76 -5.47
CA VAL A 144 13.29 -17.41 -6.03
C VAL A 144 13.81 -16.38 -5.04
N ARG A 145 14.88 -15.67 -5.40
CA ARG A 145 15.46 -14.59 -4.59
C ARG A 145 15.05 -13.22 -5.14
N LEU A 146 14.30 -12.46 -4.33
CA LEU A 146 13.94 -11.08 -4.63
C LEU A 146 14.88 -10.07 -3.97
N LEU A 147 15.38 -10.38 -2.78
CA LEU A 147 16.23 -9.50 -1.99
C LEU A 147 17.49 -10.22 -1.53
N LYS A 148 18.58 -9.47 -1.38
CA LYS A 148 19.77 -9.97 -0.68
C LYS A 148 19.48 -10.05 0.82
N PRO A 149 20.09 -11.00 1.56
CA PRO A 149 19.88 -11.10 2.99
C PRO A 149 20.22 -9.82 3.76
N GLU A 150 21.22 -9.05 3.32
CA GLU A 150 21.64 -7.79 3.93
C GLU A 150 20.65 -6.66 3.66
N THR A 151 19.95 -6.71 2.52
CA THR A 151 18.85 -5.78 2.20
C THR A 151 17.68 -5.99 3.16
N VAL A 152 17.34 -7.25 3.47
CA VAL A 152 16.27 -7.55 4.44
C VAL A 152 16.64 -7.08 5.84
N ASP A 153 17.88 -7.32 6.28
CA ASP A 153 18.38 -6.81 7.56
C ASP A 153 18.31 -5.28 7.63
N THR A 154 18.66 -4.62 6.52
CA THR A 154 18.58 -3.16 6.41
C THR A 154 17.12 -2.71 6.53
N MET A 155 16.18 -3.34 5.83
CA MET A 155 14.74 -3.01 5.91
C MET A 155 14.17 -3.16 7.34
N ALA A 156 14.67 -4.12 8.12
CA ALA A 156 14.21 -4.40 9.47
C ALA A 156 14.88 -3.53 10.56
N ALA A 157 15.90 -2.75 10.21
CA ALA A 157 16.60 -1.88 11.16
C ALA A 157 15.75 -0.64 11.55
N ASN A 158 16.06 -0.05 12.72
CA ASN A 158 15.52 1.25 13.08
C ASN A 158 16.19 2.35 12.23
N HIS A 159 15.41 3.00 11.37
CA HIS A 159 15.86 4.11 10.52
C HIS A 159 15.56 5.50 11.08
N LEU A 160 15.00 5.59 12.29
CA LEU A 160 14.78 6.88 12.94
C LEU A 160 16.12 7.47 13.43
N PRO A 161 16.36 8.78 13.21
CA PRO A 161 17.57 9.44 13.69
C PRO A 161 17.82 9.22 15.18
N GLY A 162 19.07 8.86 15.52
CA GLY A 162 19.45 8.59 16.91
C GLY A 162 18.89 7.28 17.51
N GLY A 163 18.24 6.43 16.71
CA GLY A 163 17.72 5.14 17.17
C GLY A 163 16.56 5.24 18.15
N VAL A 164 15.87 6.40 18.18
CA VAL A 164 14.73 6.65 19.06
C VAL A 164 13.47 5.92 18.58
N ASP A 165 12.43 5.91 19.40
CA ASP A 165 11.13 5.36 19.02
C ASP A 165 10.23 6.41 18.34
N ARG A 166 9.15 5.90 17.73
CA ARG A 166 8.16 6.73 17.03
C ARG A 166 7.37 7.66 17.94
N ARG A 167 7.29 7.38 19.24
CA ARG A 167 6.62 8.27 20.21
C ARG A 167 7.45 9.51 20.50
N THR A 168 8.78 9.37 20.39
CA THR A 168 9.76 10.42 20.62
C THR A 168 9.99 11.28 19.38
N PHE A 169 10.04 10.66 18.18
CA PHE A 169 10.33 11.34 16.91
C PHE A 169 9.08 11.68 16.07
N GLY A 170 7.91 11.20 16.50
CA GLY A 170 6.67 11.43 15.78
C GLY A 170 6.17 12.86 15.96
N SER A 171 5.57 13.42 14.90
CA SER A 171 4.84 14.68 15.01
C SER A 171 3.66 14.50 15.97
N ALA A 172 3.36 15.53 16.78
CA ALA A 172 2.15 15.51 17.61
C ALA A 172 0.91 15.31 16.73
N LEU A 173 -0.03 14.46 17.17
CA LEU A 173 -1.34 14.33 16.52
C LEU A 173 -2.06 15.69 16.60
N HIS A 174 -2.31 16.29 15.44
CA HIS A 174 -3.16 17.47 15.30
C HIS A 174 -4.62 17.06 15.09
#